data_AF-A0A954XMS1-F1
#
_entry.id   AF-A0A954XMS1-F1
#
_cell.length_a   1.000
_cell.length_b   1.000
_cell.length_c   1.000
_cell.angle_alpha   90.00
_cell.angle_beta   90.00
_cell.angle_gamma   90.00
#
_symmetry.space_group_name_H-M   'P 1'
#
loop_
_entity.id
_entity.type
_entity.pdbx_description
1 polymer ?
#
loop_
_entity_poly.entity_id
_entity_poly.type
_entity_poly.pdbx_seq_one_letter_code
_entity_poly.pdbx_strand_id
1 'polypeptide(L)'
;MTPESPEVRSLIEKGLKYLEATPDDRLGGKCLVALAFLKEGTAPEHPRVVDALKACRDTDPSQLGVEGNYHCGLALIFLAELDPVQHRKLIDGYLAAMTNRQKPHGGWGYHNRREGDTSQSQYAALSYWSLVQAGISPQVESVEKGLNWLLRTQDPTGVWGYQGKDSDGGALVDQTEKSLSMLAAGLGSTLILGNVLGLTQNPVELDSATAADQGPPSALRRVDDSKDSKSMRTLHGTGVDPRQLAEAIARGREWYEKNSQLSVVKDWPYPCYLLYSMERFKSFDELLTGDIVEEPDWYQDGYQYLKASQADDGSWNSRSGKPCATAFAILFLARSTQKSIRASLGEGTLVGGRGLQADLARMKLRGGRLVAEQRPTEMNQLLHMLEETGDQGFDALLNDPDSLQLGQAGPEEARRLQQIVKSGVPGARQLSVRALAQLRDLDYVPTLLYAMTDPDKRVVREARDGLRFVSRRFAGFGLPDEFDDTQRYDAIEKWKIWYRRIRPDAPLLP
;
A
#
# COMPACT_ATOMS: atom_id res chain seq x y z
N MET A 1 12.42 -2.95 21.26
CA MET A 1 10.94 -3.08 21.16
C MET A 1 10.50 -2.77 19.74
N THR A 2 9.50 -3.48 19.24
CA THR A 2 8.90 -3.30 17.91
C THR A 2 7.39 -3.04 18.02
N PRO A 3 6.71 -2.55 16.97
CA PRO A 3 5.24 -2.40 16.95
C PRO A 3 4.47 -3.69 17.26
N GLU A 4 5.08 -4.85 17.00
CA GLU A 4 4.51 -6.18 17.23
C GLU A 4 4.80 -6.74 18.63
N SER A 5 5.63 -6.06 19.43
CA SER A 5 5.92 -6.49 20.80
C SER A 5 4.63 -6.50 21.65
N PRO A 6 4.35 -7.56 22.43
CA PRO A 6 3.12 -7.66 23.23
C PRO A 6 2.86 -6.46 24.14
N GLU A 7 3.92 -5.87 24.69
CA GLU A 7 3.84 -4.68 25.54
C GLU A 7 3.37 -3.45 24.75
N VAL A 8 3.85 -3.29 23.51
CA VAL A 8 3.42 -2.21 22.62
C VAL A 8 1.96 -2.40 22.22
N ARG A 9 1.58 -3.63 21.83
CA ARG A 9 0.20 -3.99 21.49
C ARG A 9 -0.75 -3.67 22.65
N SER A 10 -0.36 -4.00 23.89
CA SER A 10 -1.17 -3.70 25.08
C SER A 10 -1.41 -2.20 25.29
N LEU A 11 -0.39 -1.36 25.06
CA LEU A 11 -0.54 0.10 25.15
C LEU A 11 -1.52 0.62 24.08
N ILE A 12 -1.39 0.14 22.84
CA ILE A 12 -2.27 0.49 21.72
C ILE A 12 -3.72 0.10 22.02
N GLU A 13 -3.97 -1.14 22.45
CA GLU A 13 -5.31 -1.66 22.75
C GLU A 13 -6.03 -0.85 23.83
N LYS A 14 -5.31 -0.49 24.91
CA LYS A 14 -5.85 0.38 25.97
C LYS A 14 -6.19 1.77 25.43
N GLY A 15 -5.34 2.34 24.58
CA GLY A 15 -5.58 3.62 23.94
C GLY A 15 -6.79 3.59 23.00
N LEU A 16 -6.95 2.54 22.19
CA LEU A 16 -8.10 2.37 21.31
C LEU A 16 -9.40 2.26 22.13
N LYS A 17 -9.40 1.47 23.21
CA LYS A 17 -10.53 1.37 24.13
C LYS A 17 -10.94 2.72 24.73
N TYR A 18 -9.97 3.58 25.08
CA TYR A 18 -10.26 4.94 25.51
C TYR A 18 -10.95 5.78 24.42
N LEU A 19 -10.45 5.70 23.17
CA LEU A 19 -10.97 6.42 22.02
C LEU A 19 -12.35 5.94 21.55
N GLU A 20 -12.70 4.67 21.81
CA GLU A 20 -14.06 4.17 21.61
C GLU A 20 -15.06 4.95 22.47
N ALA A 21 -14.71 5.25 23.72
CA ALA A 21 -15.58 5.96 24.65
C ALA A 21 -15.53 7.49 24.51
N THR A 22 -14.39 8.04 24.07
CA THR A 22 -14.15 9.49 24.14
C THR A 22 -13.92 10.13 22.75
N PRO A 23 -14.93 10.80 22.17
CA PRO A 23 -14.75 11.54 20.91
C PRO A 23 -13.94 12.84 21.06
N ASP A 24 -13.54 13.39 19.92
CA ASP A 24 -13.18 14.81 19.77
C ASP A 24 -14.26 15.50 18.93
N ASP A 25 -14.61 16.74 19.24
CA ASP A 25 -15.67 17.46 18.52
C ASP A 25 -15.16 18.13 17.24
N ARG A 26 -13.85 18.36 17.13
CA ARG A 26 -13.24 19.03 15.99
C ARG A 26 -13.12 18.05 14.83
N LEU A 27 -13.39 18.51 13.61
CA LEU A 27 -13.24 17.70 12.38
C LEU A 27 -11.88 16.98 12.32
N GLY A 28 -10.79 17.72 12.53
CA GLY A 28 -9.44 17.15 12.52
C GLY A 28 -9.24 16.09 13.61
N GLY A 29 -9.75 16.32 14.82
CA GLY A 29 -9.68 15.35 15.92
C GLY A 29 -10.43 14.07 15.60
N LYS A 30 -11.63 14.16 15.04
CA LYS A 30 -12.39 12.98 14.57
C LYS A 30 -11.64 12.17 13.52
N CYS A 31 -11.10 12.85 12.51
CA CYS A 31 -10.31 12.21 11.45
C CYS A 31 -9.05 11.54 12.01
N LEU A 32 -8.35 12.19 12.95
CA LEU A 32 -7.16 11.64 13.60
C LEU A 32 -7.47 10.39 14.43
N VAL A 33 -8.56 10.41 15.21
CA VAL A 33 -9.03 9.26 15.97
C VAL A 33 -9.42 8.11 15.02
N ALA A 34 -10.16 8.40 13.95
CA ALA A 34 -10.52 7.40 12.96
C ALA A 34 -9.29 6.78 12.27
N LEU A 35 -8.27 7.60 11.97
CA LEU A 35 -6.99 7.11 11.44
C LEU A 35 -6.31 6.13 12.41
N ALA A 36 -6.31 6.39 13.72
CA ALA A 36 -5.74 5.46 14.69
C ALA A 36 -6.42 4.07 14.62
N PHE A 37 -7.75 4.02 14.47
CA PHE A 37 -8.49 2.76 14.27
C PHE A 37 -8.16 2.09 12.93
N LEU A 38 -8.17 2.84 11.83
CA LEU A 38 -7.92 2.32 10.49
C LEU A 38 -6.48 1.76 10.33
N LYS A 39 -5.48 2.40 10.95
CA LYS A 39 -4.09 1.93 10.93
C LYS A 39 -3.88 0.66 11.73
N GLU A 40 -4.79 0.35 12.64
CA GLU A 40 -4.82 -0.88 13.43
C GLU A 40 -5.77 -1.94 12.85
N GLY A 41 -6.20 -1.78 11.61
CA GLY A 41 -6.98 -2.78 10.87
C GLY A 41 -8.46 -2.83 11.25
N THR A 42 -8.96 -1.82 11.94
CA THR A 42 -10.39 -1.74 12.28
C THR A 42 -11.22 -1.53 11.02
N ALA A 43 -12.39 -2.19 10.96
CA ALA A 43 -13.29 -2.12 9.82
C ALA A 43 -13.84 -0.69 9.56
N PRO A 44 -14.09 -0.31 8.30
CA PRO A 44 -14.66 1.00 7.93
C PRO A 44 -15.98 1.35 8.63
N GLU A 45 -16.75 0.35 9.05
CA GLU A 45 -18.05 0.50 9.72
C GLU A 45 -17.93 0.90 11.20
N HIS A 46 -16.70 0.96 11.74
CA HIS A 46 -16.48 1.31 13.14
C HIS A 46 -17.08 2.70 13.48
N PRO A 47 -17.77 2.86 14.63
CA PRO A 47 -18.50 4.08 14.95
C PRO A 47 -17.67 5.37 14.85
N ARG A 48 -16.39 5.32 15.21
CA ARG A 48 -15.47 6.48 15.12
C ARG A 48 -15.07 6.82 13.68
N VAL A 49 -14.98 5.83 12.81
CA VAL A 49 -14.73 6.03 11.37
C VAL A 49 -15.97 6.63 10.71
N VAL A 50 -17.15 6.10 11.02
CA VAL A 50 -18.44 6.61 10.52
C VAL A 50 -18.69 8.05 10.99
N ASP A 51 -18.39 8.37 12.25
CA ASP A 51 -18.52 9.74 12.78
C ASP A 51 -17.56 10.72 12.10
N ALA A 52 -16.31 10.31 11.84
CA ALA A 52 -15.36 11.14 11.08
C ALA A 52 -15.84 11.37 9.64
N LEU A 53 -16.32 10.33 8.96
CA LEU A 53 -16.87 10.45 7.60
C LEU A 53 -18.10 11.36 7.56
N LYS A 54 -18.98 11.26 8.56
CA LYS A 54 -20.13 12.17 8.71
C LYS A 54 -19.65 13.62 8.91
N ALA A 55 -18.67 13.85 9.78
CA ALA A 55 -18.11 15.18 9.96
C ALA A 55 -17.50 15.76 8.67
N CYS A 56 -16.83 14.93 7.85
CA CYS A 56 -16.33 15.33 6.53
C CYS A 56 -17.47 15.72 5.56
N ARG A 57 -18.62 15.05 5.64
CA ARG A 57 -19.79 15.36 4.79
C ARG A 57 -20.52 16.62 5.22
N ASP A 58 -20.61 16.84 6.53
CA ASP A 58 -21.37 17.96 7.11
C ASP A 58 -20.57 19.29 7.11
N THR A 59 -19.26 19.23 6.83
CA THR A 59 -18.39 20.40 6.80
C THR A 59 -18.25 20.97 5.40
N ASP A 60 -18.40 22.28 5.25
CA ASP A 60 -17.94 23.01 4.06
C ASP A 60 -16.43 23.31 4.21
N PRO A 61 -15.55 22.69 3.41
CA PRO A 61 -14.09 22.87 3.53
C PRO A 61 -13.63 24.32 3.28
N SER A 62 -14.41 25.10 2.52
CA SER A 62 -14.09 26.49 2.19
C SER A 62 -14.27 27.45 3.38
N GLN A 63 -15.06 27.04 4.38
CA GLN A 63 -15.40 27.86 5.55
C GLN A 63 -14.58 27.52 6.81
N LEU A 64 -13.56 26.67 6.67
CA LEU A 64 -12.70 26.29 7.79
C LEU A 64 -11.90 27.49 8.33
N GLY A 65 -11.94 27.70 9.65
CA GLY A 65 -11.32 28.83 10.33
C GLY A 65 -9.78 28.79 10.44
N VAL A 66 -9.27 29.37 11.53
CA VAL A 66 -7.81 29.54 11.79
C VAL A 66 -7.03 28.23 11.78
N GLU A 67 -7.62 27.14 12.28
CA GLU A 67 -7.02 25.80 12.30
C GLU A 67 -7.32 24.97 11.03
N GLY A 68 -7.89 25.60 10.00
CA GLY A 68 -8.42 24.89 8.83
C GLY A 68 -7.41 24.05 8.06
N ASN A 69 -6.10 24.36 8.10
CA ASN A 69 -5.09 23.52 7.45
C ASN A 69 -4.95 22.16 8.16
N TYR A 70 -5.05 22.13 9.50
CA TYR A 70 -5.04 20.89 10.28
C TYR A 70 -6.27 20.04 9.96
N HIS A 71 -7.46 20.66 9.98
CA HIS A 71 -8.72 19.96 9.70
C HIS A 71 -8.76 19.44 8.26
N CYS A 72 -8.37 20.27 7.29
CA CYS A 72 -8.37 19.92 5.88
C CYS A 72 -7.36 18.79 5.59
N GLY A 73 -6.12 18.91 6.09
CA GLY A 73 -5.10 17.90 5.86
C GLY A 73 -5.45 16.54 6.49
N LEU A 74 -5.94 16.54 7.73
CA LEU A 74 -6.39 15.30 8.39
C LEU A 74 -7.61 14.67 7.70
N ALA A 75 -8.56 15.48 7.22
CA ALA A 75 -9.69 14.97 6.44
C ALA A 75 -9.23 14.35 5.12
N LEU A 76 -8.29 14.97 4.40
CA LEU A 76 -7.73 14.42 3.16
C LEU A 76 -7.03 13.08 3.40
N ILE A 77 -6.17 12.99 4.43
CA ILE A 77 -5.48 11.74 4.77
C ILE A 77 -6.51 10.68 5.14
N PHE A 78 -7.47 11.00 6.00
CA PHE A 78 -8.53 10.08 6.41
C PHE A 78 -9.35 9.55 5.23
N LEU A 79 -9.83 10.41 4.34
CA LEU A 79 -10.64 10.00 3.19
C LEU A 79 -9.84 9.20 2.17
N ALA A 80 -8.56 9.54 1.95
CA ALA A 80 -7.67 8.83 1.04
C ALA A 80 -7.29 7.42 1.56
N GLU A 81 -7.21 7.26 2.88
CA GLU A 81 -7.00 5.99 3.54
C GLU A 81 -8.31 5.19 3.59
N LEU A 82 -9.45 5.82 3.87
CA LEU A 82 -10.72 5.11 4.00
C LEU A 82 -11.16 4.45 2.68
N ASP A 83 -11.42 5.25 1.64
CA ASP A 83 -11.75 4.77 0.30
C ASP A 83 -11.63 5.96 -0.70
N PRO A 84 -10.51 6.09 -1.41
CA PRO A 84 -10.28 7.24 -2.30
C PRO A 84 -11.20 7.24 -3.53
N VAL A 85 -11.73 6.07 -3.93
CA VAL A 85 -12.64 5.95 -5.07
C VAL A 85 -14.05 6.36 -4.65
N GLN A 86 -14.55 5.78 -3.57
CA GLN A 86 -15.90 6.07 -3.07
C GLN A 86 -16.03 7.51 -2.56
N HIS A 87 -14.95 8.08 -2.01
CA HIS A 87 -14.97 9.42 -1.41
C HIS A 87 -14.37 10.51 -2.29
N ARG A 88 -14.19 10.25 -3.59
CA ARG A 88 -13.55 11.17 -4.53
C ARG A 88 -14.10 12.60 -4.50
N LYS A 89 -15.42 12.76 -4.46
CA LYS A 89 -16.07 14.09 -4.41
C LYS A 89 -15.72 14.89 -3.15
N LEU A 90 -15.65 14.23 -1.99
CA LEU A 90 -15.24 14.88 -0.74
C LEU A 90 -13.76 15.26 -0.81
N ILE A 91 -12.93 14.33 -1.29
CA ILE A 91 -11.49 14.56 -1.49
C ILE A 91 -11.25 15.78 -2.38
N ASP A 92 -11.95 15.89 -3.52
CA ASP A 92 -11.80 17.03 -4.43
C ASP A 92 -12.17 18.36 -3.75
N GLY A 93 -13.22 18.38 -2.94
CA GLY A 93 -13.62 19.57 -2.17
C GLY A 93 -12.58 20.01 -1.14
N TYR A 94 -12.06 19.07 -0.36
CA TYR A 94 -10.98 19.36 0.60
C TYR A 94 -9.67 19.70 -0.10
N LEU A 95 -9.33 19.05 -1.22
CA LEU A 95 -8.12 19.35 -1.98
C LEU A 95 -8.18 20.78 -2.54
N ALA A 96 -9.31 21.19 -3.11
CA ALA A 96 -9.52 22.56 -3.57
C ALA A 96 -9.37 23.56 -2.41
N ALA A 97 -9.93 23.26 -1.23
CA ALA A 97 -9.75 24.10 -0.05
C ALA A 97 -8.28 24.16 0.41
N MET A 98 -7.54 23.04 0.39
CA MET A 98 -6.12 23.01 0.73
C MET A 98 -5.30 23.87 -0.25
N THR A 99 -5.55 23.74 -1.55
CA THR A 99 -4.89 24.54 -2.59
C THR A 99 -5.19 26.02 -2.42
N ASN A 100 -6.45 26.41 -2.19
CA ASN A 100 -6.84 27.80 -1.99
C ASN A 100 -6.24 28.45 -0.72
N ARG A 101 -5.86 27.63 0.27
CA ARG A 101 -5.22 28.10 1.51
C ARG A 101 -3.71 28.23 1.40
N GLN A 102 -3.10 27.74 0.32
CA GLN A 102 -1.68 27.93 0.08
C GLN A 102 -1.39 29.42 -0.15
N LYS A 103 -0.42 29.95 0.60
CA LYS A 103 -0.06 31.37 0.52
C LYS A 103 0.83 31.65 -0.70
N PRO A 104 0.97 32.91 -1.15
CA PRO A 104 1.80 33.25 -2.31
C PRO A 104 3.26 32.79 -2.22
N HIS A 105 3.84 32.74 -1.02
CA HIS A 105 5.20 32.26 -0.80
C HIS A 105 5.32 30.72 -0.87
N GLY A 106 4.19 29.99 -0.97
CA GLY A 106 4.11 28.55 -1.15
C GLY A 106 3.81 27.73 0.11
N GLY A 107 3.98 28.31 1.29
CA GLY A 107 3.66 27.65 2.56
C GLY A 107 2.18 27.73 2.93
N TRP A 108 1.80 27.01 3.97
CA TRP A 108 0.49 27.11 4.61
C TRP A 108 0.66 27.66 6.01
N GLY A 109 -0.31 28.41 6.49
CA GLY A 109 -0.30 28.93 7.86
C GLY A 109 -1.63 29.55 8.23
N TYR A 110 -1.65 30.22 9.38
CA TYR A 110 -2.85 30.89 9.85
C TYR A 110 -3.32 31.93 8.84
N HIS A 111 -4.61 31.93 8.50
CA HIS A 111 -5.16 32.83 7.47
C HIS A 111 -5.03 34.31 7.83
N ASN A 112 -4.91 34.64 9.12
CA ASN A 112 -4.74 35.99 9.64
C ASN A 112 -3.26 36.41 9.81
N ARG A 113 -2.31 35.56 9.41
CA ARG A 113 -0.87 35.85 9.41
C ARG A 113 -0.35 35.94 7.98
N ARG A 114 0.72 36.69 7.75
CA ARG A 114 1.34 36.75 6.41
C ARG A 114 2.27 35.56 6.19
N GLU A 115 2.91 35.13 7.26
CA GLU A 115 3.89 34.06 7.33
C GLU A 115 3.27 32.68 7.07
N GLY A 116 4.10 31.76 6.60
CA GLY A 116 3.80 30.33 6.62
C GLY A 116 4.16 29.74 7.98
N ASP A 117 3.53 28.62 8.29
CA ASP A 117 3.68 27.87 9.53
C ASP A 117 4.16 26.45 9.21
N THR A 118 5.28 26.05 9.80
CA THR A 118 5.92 24.76 9.52
C THR A 118 5.04 23.59 9.96
N SER A 119 4.33 23.75 11.08
CA SER A 119 3.44 22.72 11.63
C SER A 119 2.18 22.52 10.76
N GLN A 120 1.60 23.59 10.22
CA GLN A 120 0.45 23.52 9.33
C GLN A 120 0.84 23.01 7.94
N SER A 121 1.98 23.46 7.41
CA SER A 121 2.48 23.03 6.10
C SER A 121 2.75 21.52 6.04
N GLN A 122 3.13 20.92 7.17
CA GLN A 122 3.27 19.46 7.28
C GLN A 122 1.99 18.69 6.93
N TYR A 123 0.81 19.20 7.29
CA TYR A 123 -0.44 18.52 6.97
C TYR A 123 -0.84 18.65 5.49
N ALA A 124 -0.40 19.72 4.81
CA ALA A 124 -0.48 19.80 3.36
C ALA A 124 0.46 18.77 2.71
N ALA A 125 1.71 18.67 3.16
CA ALA A 125 2.68 17.70 2.63
C ALA A 125 2.19 16.25 2.76
N LEU A 126 1.71 15.86 3.95
CA LEU A 126 1.23 14.50 4.20
C LEU A 126 -0.05 14.16 3.44
N SER A 127 -0.98 15.11 3.34
CA SER A 127 -2.20 14.89 2.55
C SER A 127 -1.86 14.75 1.07
N TYR A 128 -0.98 15.58 0.52
CA TYR A 128 -0.50 15.45 -0.86
C TYR A 128 0.15 14.09 -1.13
N TRP A 129 1.02 13.62 -0.23
CA TRP A 129 1.58 12.28 -0.35
C TRP A 129 0.50 11.20 -0.32
N SER A 130 -0.40 11.23 0.66
CA SER A 130 -1.48 10.24 0.80
C SER A 130 -2.36 10.17 -0.46
N LEU A 131 -2.66 11.33 -1.05
CA LEU A 131 -3.42 11.44 -2.29
C LEU A 131 -2.68 10.85 -3.48
N VAL A 132 -1.39 11.18 -3.65
CA VAL A 132 -0.57 10.65 -4.77
C VAL A 132 -0.49 9.13 -4.70
N GLN A 133 -0.27 8.58 -3.51
CA GLN A 133 -0.28 7.13 -3.28
C GLN A 133 -1.66 6.49 -3.50
N ALA A 134 -2.74 7.27 -3.38
CA ALA A 134 -4.09 6.86 -3.72
C ALA A 134 -4.44 7.06 -5.22
N GLY A 135 -3.52 7.61 -6.04
CA GLY A 135 -3.78 7.92 -7.45
C GLY A 135 -4.50 9.22 -7.72
N ILE A 136 -4.49 10.13 -6.74
CA ILE A 136 -5.10 11.44 -6.83
C ILE A 136 -3.97 12.46 -6.84
N SER A 137 -3.80 13.14 -7.98
CA SER A 137 -2.70 14.09 -8.14
C SER A 137 -3.12 15.50 -7.66
N PRO A 138 -2.46 16.09 -6.63
CA PRO A 138 -2.51 17.52 -6.42
C PRO A 138 -1.79 18.26 -7.57
N GLN A 139 -1.94 19.58 -7.64
CA GLN A 139 -1.22 20.39 -8.62
C GLN A 139 0.29 20.36 -8.36
N VAL A 140 1.10 19.96 -9.35
CA VAL A 140 2.56 19.87 -9.22
C VAL A 140 3.16 21.19 -8.75
N GLU A 141 2.71 22.31 -9.31
CA GLU A 141 3.15 23.65 -8.91
C GLU A 141 2.90 23.94 -7.41
N SER A 142 1.79 23.43 -6.86
CA SER A 142 1.49 23.57 -5.42
C SER A 142 2.49 22.79 -4.57
N VAL A 143 2.87 21.58 -5.00
CA VAL A 143 3.88 20.75 -4.33
C VAL A 143 5.25 21.44 -4.39
N GLU A 144 5.67 21.92 -5.57
CA GLU A 144 6.94 22.63 -5.77
C GLU A 144 7.03 23.91 -4.95
N LYS A 145 5.97 24.72 -4.92
CA LYS A 145 5.90 25.94 -4.09
C LYS A 145 6.03 25.61 -2.61
N GLY A 146 5.35 24.55 -2.15
CA GLY A 146 5.45 24.06 -0.77
C GLY A 146 6.86 23.64 -0.40
N LEU A 147 7.53 22.86 -1.27
CA LEU A 147 8.89 22.41 -1.03
C LEU A 147 9.87 23.59 -1.05
N ASN A 148 9.80 24.44 -2.06
CA ASN A 148 10.65 25.63 -2.15
C ASN A 148 10.48 26.57 -0.95
N TRP A 149 9.27 26.69 -0.40
CA TRP A 149 9.06 27.46 0.83
C TRP A 149 9.81 26.85 2.03
N LEU A 150 9.77 25.52 2.20
CA LEU A 150 10.54 24.84 3.25
C LEU A 150 12.05 25.04 3.05
N LEU A 151 12.53 24.96 1.82
CA LEU A 151 13.96 25.16 1.51
C LEU A 151 14.43 26.59 1.82
N ARG A 152 13.61 27.62 1.54
CA ARG A 152 13.94 29.02 1.81
C ARG A 152 13.79 29.42 3.28
N THR A 153 12.94 28.73 4.04
CA THR A 153 12.67 29.04 5.45
C THR A 153 13.43 28.17 6.45
N GLN A 154 14.32 27.30 5.96
CA GLN A 154 15.24 26.57 6.83
C GLN A 154 16.19 27.55 7.53
N ASP A 155 16.40 27.35 8.82
CA ASP A 155 17.41 28.05 9.59
C ASP A 155 18.83 27.66 9.14
N PRO A 156 19.83 28.56 9.20
CA PRO A 156 21.22 28.22 8.90
C PRO A 156 21.76 27.03 9.71
N THR A 157 21.22 26.76 10.92
CA THR A 157 21.61 25.61 11.73
C THR A 157 20.97 24.29 11.27
N GLY A 158 20.00 24.31 10.34
CA GLY A 158 19.35 23.13 9.77
C GLY A 158 17.93 22.85 10.28
N VAL A 159 17.48 23.51 11.35
CA VAL A 159 16.11 23.40 11.89
C VAL A 159 15.15 24.37 11.20
N TRP A 160 13.86 24.29 11.53
CA TRP A 160 12.85 25.27 11.11
C TRP A 160 12.27 26.00 12.32
N GLY A 161 11.78 27.21 12.10
CA GLY A 161 10.97 27.93 13.07
C GLY A 161 9.50 27.55 13.00
N TYR A 162 8.70 28.04 13.96
CA TYR A 162 7.25 27.83 13.95
C TYR A 162 6.58 28.62 12.82
N GLN A 163 6.78 29.95 12.82
CA GLN A 163 6.44 30.83 11.70
C GLN A 163 7.69 31.06 10.85
N GLY A 164 7.70 30.51 9.63
CA GLY A 164 8.86 30.55 8.75
C GLY A 164 9.08 31.96 8.22
N LYS A 165 10.20 32.57 8.59
CA LYS A 165 10.67 33.82 8.01
C LYS A 165 11.35 33.51 6.68
N ASP A 166 10.70 33.90 5.59
CA ASP A 166 11.24 33.78 4.22
C ASP A 166 12.25 34.90 3.98
N SER A 167 13.42 34.57 3.43
CA SER A 167 14.51 35.52 3.19
C SER A 167 14.35 36.30 1.86
N ASP A 168 13.14 36.34 1.29
CA ASP A 168 12.85 36.87 -0.05
C ASP A 168 13.85 36.34 -1.13
N GLY A 169 14.23 35.05 -1.01
CA GLY A 169 15.13 34.36 -1.96
C GLY A 169 16.62 34.61 -1.74
N GLY A 170 17.02 35.23 -0.63
CA GLY A 170 18.42 35.41 -0.23
C GLY A 170 19.01 34.23 0.55
N ALA A 171 20.10 34.50 1.28
CA ALA A 171 20.69 33.54 2.22
C ALA A 171 19.67 33.12 3.30
N LEU A 172 19.85 31.91 3.86
CA LEU A 172 19.04 31.44 4.98
C LEU A 172 19.17 32.41 6.16
N VAL A 173 18.06 32.67 6.85
CA VAL A 173 17.99 33.60 7.99
C VAL A 173 17.61 32.89 9.27
N ASP A 174 18.07 33.45 10.39
CA ASP A 174 17.73 32.96 11.73
C ASP A 174 16.21 32.90 11.94
N GLN A 175 15.74 31.75 12.40
CA GLN A 175 14.33 31.46 12.69
C GLN A 175 14.04 31.55 14.19
N THR A 176 12.79 31.82 14.57
CA THR A 176 12.36 31.80 15.97
C THR A 176 11.59 30.52 16.30
N GLU A 177 11.45 30.19 17.59
CA GLU A 177 10.68 29.01 18.05
C GLU A 177 11.21 27.68 17.48
N LYS A 178 12.53 27.60 17.30
CA LYS A 178 13.26 26.40 16.90
C LYS A 178 13.05 25.29 17.94
N SER A 179 12.68 24.11 17.50
CA SER A 179 12.48 22.96 18.39
C SER A 179 12.61 21.65 17.61
N LEU A 180 12.78 20.54 18.34
CA LEU A 180 12.73 19.21 17.74
C LEU A 180 11.38 18.94 17.05
N SER A 181 10.29 19.55 17.53
CA SER A 181 8.98 19.47 16.87
C SER A 181 8.97 20.16 15.52
N MET A 182 9.64 21.32 15.40
CA MET A 182 9.74 22.02 14.13
C MET A 182 10.73 21.37 13.18
N LEU A 183 11.80 20.76 13.70
CA LEU A 183 12.66 19.90 12.90
C LEU A 183 11.87 18.74 12.30
N ALA A 184 11.16 17.98 13.14
CA ALA A 184 10.40 16.82 12.70
C ALA A 184 9.34 17.19 11.64
N ALA A 185 8.65 18.33 11.83
CA ALA A 185 7.71 18.85 10.86
C ALA A 185 8.39 19.34 9.56
N GLY A 186 9.43 20.16 9.66
CA GLY A 186 10.11 20.77 8.51
C GLY A 186 10.89 19.76 7.67
N LEU A 187 11.75 18.95 8.31
CA LEU A 187 12.53 17.93 7.64
C LEU A 187 11.65 16.80 7.11
N GLY A 188 10.67 16.35 7.91
CA GLY A 188 9.69 15.36 7.46
C GLY A 188 8.95 15.84 6.21
N SER A 189 8.43 17.07 6.21
CA SER A 189 7.74 17.65 5.04
C SER A 189 8.65 17.80 3.83
N THR A 190 9.92 18.14 4.04
CA THR A 190 10.93 18.26 2.98
C THR A 190 11.16 16.91 2.31
N LEU A 191 11.33 15.84 3.09
CA LEU A 191 11.47 14.48 2.59
C LEU A 191 10.20 14.00 1.87
N ILE A 192 9.02 14.27 2.45
CA ILE A 192 7.72 13.89 1.89
C ILE A 192 7.47 14.56 0.54
N LEU A 193 7.62 15.89 0.45
CA LEU A 193 7.39 16.62 -0.80
C LEU A 193 8.48 16.30 -1.83
N GLY A 194 9.72 16.09 -1.40
CA GLY A 194 10.78 15.56 -2.25
C GLY A 194 10.42 14.19 -2.82
N ASN A 195 9.80 13.32 -2.01
CA ASN A 195 9.37 11.99 -2.44
C ASN A 195 8.18 12.09 -3.41
N VAL A 196 7.19 12.92 -3.09
CA VAL A 196 6.09 13.24 -4.01
C VAL A 196 6.64 13.72 -5.35
N LEU A 197 7.71 14.52 -5.37
CA LEU A 197 8.31 15.02 -6.62
C LEU A 197 9.23 14.02 -7.33
N GLY A 198 9.47 12.84 -6.75
CA GLY A 198 10.44 11.86 -7.26
C GLY A 198 11.91 12.28 -7.11
N LEU A 199 12.20 13.25 -6.22
CA LEU A 199 13.56 13.80 -5.99
C LEU A 199 14.32 13.09 -4.87
N THR A 200 13.63 12.28 -4.06
CA THR A 200 14.21 11.53 -2.92
C THR A 200 13.98 10.02 -3.05
N GLN A 201 13.98 9.51 -4.28
CA GLN A 201 13.91 8.06 -4.53
C GLN A 201 15.21 7.36 -4.09
N ASN A 202 15.08 6.11 -3.67
CA ASN A 202 16.19 5.30 -3.14
C ASN A 202 17.22 5.02 -4.27
N PRO A 203 18.53 4.96 -3.99
CA PRO A 203 19.56 4.55 -4.96
C PRO A 203 19.24 3.24 -5.71
N VAL A 204 18.54 2.30 -5.07
CA VAL A 204 18.09 1.03 -5.68
C VAL A 204 17.09 1.27 -6.84
N GLU A 205 16.29 2.33 -6.78
CA GLU A 205 15.40 2.75 -7.87
C GLU A 205 16.17 3.51 -8.97
N LEU A 206 17.22 4.25 -8.64
CA LEU A 206 18.09 4.89 -9.63
C LEU A 206 18.90 3.88 -10.46
N ASP A 207 19.42 2.82 -9.85
CA ASP A 207 20.15 1.76 -10.58
C ASP A 207 19.24 1.00 -11.54
N SER A 208 17.97 0.81 -11.20
CA SER A 208 16.98 0.18 -12.08
C SER A 208 16.49 1.12 -13.19
N ALA A 209 16.37 2.43 -12.93
CA ALA A 209 16.04 3.43 -13.94
C ALA A 209 17.20 3.72 -14.91
N THR A 210 18.44 3.76 -14.43
CA THR A 210 19.63 3.97 -15.27
C THR A 210 20.01 2.73 -16.09
N ALA A 211 19.80 1.52 -15.56
CA ALA A 211 19.88 0.28 -16.34
C ALA A 211 18.76 0.19 -17.40
N ALA A 212 17.61 0.84 -17.16
CA ALA A 212 16.52 0.95 -18.11
C ALA A 212 16.83 1.87 -19.31
N ASP A 213 17.81 2.76 -19.19
CA ASP A 213 18.16 3.76 -20.21
C ASP A 213 19.41 3.38 -21.05
N GLN A 214 20.22 2.41 -20.60
CA GLN A 214 21.44 1.94 -21.30
C GLN A 214 21.34 0.53 -21.93
N GLY A 215 20.15 -0.07 -21.96
CA GLY A 215 19.93 -1.41 -22.52
C GLY A 215 19.51 -1.42 -23.99
N PRO A 216 19.61 -2.57 -24.69
CA PRO A 216 19.16 -2.70 -26.08
C PRO A 216 17.66 -2.35 -26.23
N PRO A 217 17.18 -2.03 -27.44
CA PRO A 217 15.81 -1.58 -27.68
C PRO A 217 14.77 -2.45 -26.98
N SER A 218 13.65 -1.85 -26.55
CA SER A 218 12.60 -2.48 -25.72
C SER A 218 12.16 -3.88 -26.16
N ALA A 219 12.31 -4.21 -27.45
CA ALA A 219 12.03 -5.53 -28.02
C ALA A 219 13.03 -6.65 -27.68
N LEU A 220 14.18 -6.36 -27.05
CA LEU A 220 15.27 -7.32 -26.80
C LEU A 220 15.65 -7.47 -25.32
N ARG A 221 14.88 -6.89 -24.39
CA ARG A 221 15.10 -7.15 -22.96
C ARG A 221 14.57 -8.52 -22.57
N ARG A 222 15.45 -9.36 -22.01
CA ARG A 222 15.07 -10.58 -21.30
C ARG A 222 14.30 -10.14 -20.04
N VAL A 223 13.04 -10.56 -19.94
CA VAL A 223 12.24 -10.34 -18.74
C VAL A 223 12.77 -11.30 -17.68
N ASP A 224 13.47 -10.76 -16.67
CA ASP A 224 13.72 -11.49 -15.44
C ASP A 224 12.45 -11.39 -14.58
N ASP A 225 11.74 -12.50 -14.44
CA ASP A 225 10.48 -12.63 -13.68
C ASP A 225 10.65 -12.52 -12.14
N SER A 226 11.61 -11.72 -11.66
CA SER A 226 11.81 -11.49 -10.23
C SER A 226 12.07 -10.02 -9.93
N LYS A 227 10.97 -9.23 -9.82
CA LYS A 227 10.81 -8.03 -8.98
C LYS A 227 9.49 -7.32 -9.33
N ASP A 228 8.37 -7.84 -8.85
CA ASP A 228 7.15 -7.03 -8.67
C ASP A 228 7.31 -6.13 -7.42
N SER A 229 8.33 -5.26 -7.41
CA SER A 229 8.36 -4.14 -6.48
C SER A 229 7.49 -3.04 -7.08
N LYS A 230 6.32 -2.79 -6.53
CA LYS A 230 5.53 -1.62 -6.93
C LYS A 230 6.31 -0.38 -6.49
N SER A 231 6.77 0.43 -7.43
CA SER A 231 7.32 1.74 -7.09
C SER A 231 6.23 2.65 -6.56
N MET A 232 6.60 3.54 -5.65
CA MET A 232 5.68 4.57 -5.16
C MET A 232 5.31 5.55 -6.28
N ARG A 233 4.11 6.11 -6.19
CA ARG A 233 3.63 7.09 -7.17
C ARG A 233 4.29 8.44 -6.90
N THR A 234 4.68 9.13 -7.96
CA THR A 234 5.31 10.44 -7.89
C THR A 234 4.71 11.39 -8.92
N LEU A 235 4.83 12.68 -8.66
CA LEU A 235 4.53 13.80 -9.52
C LEU A 235 5.85 14.36 -10.02
N HIS A 236 6.23 14.16 -11.28
CA HIS A 236 7.47 14.75 -11.78
C HIS A 236 7.32 16.27 -11.92
N GLY A 237 8.28 17.02 -11.35
CA GLY A 237 8.36 18.48 -11.43
C GLY A 237 9.79 18.94 -11.74
N THR A 238 9.94 20.18 -12.18
CA THR A 238 11.23 20.79 -12.55
C THR A 238 11.52 22.08 -11.78
N GLY A 239 10.60 22.51 -10.91
CA GLY A 239 10.66 23.77 -10.18
C GLY A 239 11.46 23.74 -8.87
N VAL A 240 12.11 22.62 -8.53
CA VAL A 240 12.91 22.47 -7.31
C VAL A 240 14.33 22.04 -7.69
N ASP A 241 15.34 22.71 -7.16
CA ASP A 241 16.74 22.33 -7.34
C ASP A 241 17.09 21.10 -6.47
N PRO A 242 17.44 19.95 -7.07
CA PRO A 242 17.79 18.74 -6.33
C PRO A 242 19.00 18.92 -5.41
N ARG A 243 19.94 19.81 -5.74
CA ARG A 243 21.12 20.08 -4.89
C ARG A 243 20.70 20.83 -3.63
N GLN A 244 19.89 21.87 -3.79
CA GLN A 244 19.37 22.64 -2.65
C GLN A 244 18.54 21.75 -1.71
N LEU A 245 17.77 20.81 -2.27
CA LEU A 245 17.05 19.81 -1.51
C LEU A 245 17.99 18.89 -0.71
N ALA A 246 19.00 18.31 -1.37
CA ALA A 246 19.97 17.43 -0.72
C ALA A 246 20.73 18.13 0.42
N GLU A 247 21.15 19.39 0.20
CA GLU A 247 21.81 20.20 1.22
C GLU A 247 20.88 20.52 2.41
N ALA A 248 19.60 20.81 2.15
CA ALA A 248 18.63 21.05 3.21
C ALA A 248 18.38 19.81 4.07
N ILE A 249 18.28 18.63 3.44
CA ILE A 249 18.16 17.35 4.13
C ILE A 249 19.39 17.10 5.00
N ALA A 250 20.60 17.31 4.45
CA ALA A 250 21.85 17.11 5.18
C ALA A 250 21.95 18.02 6.42
N ARG A 251 21.66 19.32 6.29
CA ARG A 251 21.64 20.26 7.43
C ARG A 251 20.62 19.85 8.50
N GLY A 252 19.43 19.42 8.09
CA GLY A 252 18.39 18.97 9.02
C GLY A 252 18.79 17.73 9.81
N ARG A 253 19.42 16.75 9.15
CA ARG A 253 19.97 15.54 9.80
C ARG A 253 21.08 15.90 10.79
N GLU A 254 22.01 16.77 10.42
CA GLU A 254 23.08 17.22 11.32
C GLU A 254 22.52 17.92 12.56
N TRP A 255 21.46 18.73 12.42
CA TRP A 255 20.78 19.33 13.57
C TRP A 255 20.13 18.25 14.45
N TYR A 256 19.45 17.25 13.87
CA TYR A 256 18.84 16.15 14.61
C TYR A 256 19.86 15.41 15.48
N GLU A 257 21.00 15.03 14.90
CA GLU A 257 22.05 14.29 15.60
C GLU A 257 22.56 15.01 16.85
N LYS A 258 22.61 16.35 16.80
CA LYS A 258 23.07 17.19 17.91
C LYS A 258 22.00 17.45 18.99
N ASN A 259 20.71 17.32 18.67
CA ASN A 259 19.60 17.87 19.48
C ASN A 259 18.47 16.87 19.82
N SER A 260 18.62 15.58 19.52
CA SER A 260 17.53 14.57 19.60
C SER A 260 17.35 13.88 20.97
N GLN A 261 17.79 14.51 22.07
CA GLN A 261 17.72 13.91 23.40
C GLN A 261 16.27 13.69 23.88
N LEU A 262 15.99 12.55 24.53
CA LEU A 262 14.65 12.20 25.05
C LEU A 262 14.06 13.22 26.04
N SER A 263 14.89 13.94 26.80
CA SER A 263 14.44 15.02 27.69
C SER A 263 13.62 16.08 26.94
N VAL A 264 13.99 16.37 25.69
CA VAL A 264 13.28 17.32 24.82
C VAL A 264 11.84 16.88 24.57
N VAL A 265 11.59 15.58 24.47
CA VAL A 265 10.22 15.05 24.29
C VAL A 265 9.40 15.21 25.56
N LYS A 266 9.98 14.86 26.72
CA LYS A 266 9.28 14.85 28.01
C LYS A 266 8.75 16.22 28.41
N ASP A 267 9.55 17.26 28.18
CA ASP A 267 9.25 18.62 28.61
C ASP A 267 8.45 19.41 27.55
N TRP A 268 8.20 18.82 26.38
CA TRP A 268 7.46 19.48 25.31
C TRP A 268 5.96 19.53 25.61
N PRO A 269 5.25 20.66 25.34
CA PRO A 269 3.82 20.77 25.62
C PRO A 269 2.91 19.84 24.80
N TYR A 270 3.41 19.28 23.70
CA TYR A 270 2.70 18.38 22.79
C TYR A 270 3.53 17.10 22.50
N PRO A 271 3.85 16.28 23.52
CA PRO A 271 4.84 15.22 23.41
C PRO A 271 4.39 14.10 22.46
N CYS A 272 3.11 13.71 22.49
CA CYS A 272 2.57 12.68 21.59
C CYS A 272 2.58 13.15 20.12
N TYR A 273 2.25 14.42 19.87
CA TYR A 273 2.34 15.02 18.53
C TYR A 273 3.78 15.05 18.03
N LEU A 274 4.73 15.44 18.89
CA LEU A 274 6.16 15.44 18.56
C LEU A 274 6.63 14.03 18.21
N LEU A 275 6.29 13.02 19.02
CA LEU A 275 6.64 11.62 18.76
C LEU A 275 6.12 11.17 17.38
N TYR A 276 4.85 11.39 17.07
CA TYR A 276 4.32 11.02 15.76
C TYR A 276 4.94 11.84 14.60
N SER A 277 5.32 13.09 14.85
CA SER A 277 6.08 13.89 13.86
C SER A 277 7.47 13.31 13.61
N MET A 278 8.14 12.83 14.67
CA MET A 278 9.42 12.16 14.56
C MET A 278 9.30 10.83 13.83
N GLU A 279 8.28 10.02 14.11
CA GLU A 279 8.05 8.74 13.39
C GLU A 279 7.84 8.97 11.89
N ARG A 280 7.12 10.03 11.51
CA ARG A 280 6.97 10.44 10.10
C ARG A 280 8.31 10.77 9.47
N PHE A 281 9.05 11.69 10.08
CA PHE A 281 10.40 12.06 9.63
C PHE A 281 11.28 10.81 9.47
N LYS A 282 11.38 9.99 10.51
CA LYS A 282 12.25 8.81 10.53
C LYS A 282 11.84 7.75 9.51
N SER A 283 10.55 7.58 9.25
CA SER A 283 10.10 6.61 8.24
C SER A 283 10.44 7.05 6.81
N PHE A 284 10.37 8.34 6.50
CA PHE A 284 10.82 8.85 5.20
C PHE A 284 12.36 8.91 5.10
N ASP A 285 13.04 9.09 6.23
CA ASP A 285 14.50 9.01 6.33
C ASP A 285 15.00 7.61 6.00
N GLU A 286 14.41 6.59 6.63
CA GLU A 286 14.65 5.16 6.35
C GLU A 286 14.36 4.80 4.89
N LEU A 287 13.28 5.33 4.32
CA LEU A 287 12.95 5.13 2.91
C LEU A 287 14.04 5.69 1.97
N LEU A 288 14.52 6.90 2.25
CA LEU A 288 15.54 7.58 1.46
C LEU A 288 16.89 6.85 1.54
N THR A 289 17.29 6.39 2.73
CA THR A 289 18.60 5.74 2.92
C THR A 289 18.58 4.24 2.61
N GLY A 290 17.43 3.58 2.78
CA GLY A 290 17.33 2.12 2.83
C GLY A 290 17.79 1.51 4.17
N ASP A 291 18.23 2.34 5.12
CA ASP A 291 18.77 1.89 6.40
C ASP A 291 17.65 1.70 7.42
N ILE A 292 17.00 0.54 7.38
CA ILE A 292 15.94 0.19 8.33
C ILE A 292 16.56 -0.54 9.52
N VAL A 293 16.58 0.14 10.67
CA VAL A 293 16.93 -0.48 11.96
C VAL A 293 15.65 -1.07 12.58
N GLU A 294 15.70 -2.35 12.97
CA GLU A 294 14.53 -3.06 13.51
C GLU A 294 14.03 -2.45 14.83
N GLU A 295 14.96 -2.12 15.73
CA GLU A 295 14.67 -1.53 17.04
C GLU A 295 15.46 -0.22 17.24
N PRO A 296 15.07 0.88 16.59
CA PRO A 296 15.86 2.10 16.65
C PRO A 296 15.70 2.82 17.99
N ASP A 297 16.79 3.43 18.49
CA ASP A 297 16.83 4.11 19.79
C ASP A 297 15.73 5.16 19.96
N TRP A 298 15.46 5.96 18.91
CA TRP A 298 14.41 6.99 18.94
C TRP A 298 13.01 6.39 19.19
N TYR A 299 12.74 5.19 18.67
CA TYR A 299 11.48 4.50 18.89
C TYR A 299 11.42 3.91 20.29
N GLN A 300 12.52 3.31 20.74
CA GLN A 300 12.66 2.76 22.08
C GLN A 300 12.45 3.83 23.16
N ASP A 301 13.03 5.02 22.96
CA ASP A 301 12.87 6.19 23.83
C ASP A 301 11.42 6.67 23.89
N GLY A 302 10.76 6.82 22.73
CA GLY A 302 9.36 7.21 22.67
C GLY A 302 8.43 6.17 23.30
N TYR A 303 8.70 4.88 23.10
CA TYR A 303 7.98 3.81 23.78
C TYR A 303 8.12 3.88 25.31
N GLN A 304 9.33 4.08 25.84
CA GLN A 304 9.53 4.19 27.29
C GLN A 304 8.77 5.39 27.87
N TYR A 305 8.77 6.52 27.16
CA TYR A 305 7.97 7.67 27.54
C TYR A 305 6.47 7.35 27.55
N LEU A 306 5.93 6.78 26.46
CA LEU A 306 4.49 6.49 26.35
C LEU A 306 4.05 5.44 27.37
N LYS A 307 4.86 4.41 27.61
CA LYS A 307 4.61 3.42 28.66
C LYS A 307 4.51 4.06 30.04
N ALA A 308 5.42 4.98 30.36
CA ALA A 308 5.46 5.64 31.66
C ALA A 308 4.36 6.70 31.85
N SER A 309 3.76 7.19 30.77
CA SER A 309 2.81 8.31 30.78
C SER A 309 1.37 7.92 30.42
N GLN A 310 1.10 6.65 30.08
CA GLN A 310 -0.26 6.18 29.85
C GLN A 310 -1.03 6.20 31.17
N ALA A 311 -2.19 6.84 31.18
CA ALA A 311 -3.09 6.84 32.33
C ALA A 311 -3.83 5.50 32.47
N ASP A 312 -4.42 5.24 33.65
CA ASP A 312 -5.17 4.01 33.94
C ASP A 312 -6.36 3.77 32.99
N ASP A 313 -6.96 4.85 32.48
CA ASP A 313 -8.05 4.81 31.49
C ASP A 313 -7.56 4.48 30.07
N GLY A 314 -6.25 4.32 29.86
CA GLY A 314 -5.60 4.05 28.58
C GLY A 314 -5.23 5.32 27.79
N SER A 315 -5.61 6.50 28.26
CA SER A 315 -5.35 7.76 27.56
C SER A 315 -3.93 8.28 27.75
N TRP A 316 -3.50 9.11 26.79
CA TRP A 316 -2.44 10.09 26.99
C TRP A 316 -3.02 11.49 26.99
N ASN A 317 -2.36 12.41 27.67
CA ASN A 317 -2.81 13.80 27.77
C ASN A 317 -1.73 14.77 27.29
N SER A 318 -2.13 15.80 26.56
CA SER A 318 -1.27 16.93 26.21
C SER A 318 -2.11 18.18 25.92
N ARG A 319 -1.48 19.29 25.55
CA ARG A 319 -2.21 20.50 25.10
C ARG A 319 -3.08 20.28 23.87
N SER A 320 -2.94 19.17 23.13
CA SER A 320 -3.86 18.81 22.03
C SER A 320 -5.22 18.26 22.50
N GLY A 321 -5.39 18.03 23.81
CA GLY A 321 -6.51 17.28 24.38
C GLY A 321 -6.25 15.76 24.38
N LYS A 322 -6.89 15.04 25.31
CA LYS A 322 -6.71 13.60 25.51
C LYS A 322 -6.99 12.75 24.26
N PRO A 323 -8.09 12.96 23.49
CA PRO A 323 -8.36 12.14 22.31
C PRO A 323 -7.24 12.26 21.26
N CYS A 324 -6.86 13.48 20.88
CA CYS A 324 -5.78 13.71 19.92
C CYS A 324 -4.42 13.20 20.43
N ALA A 325 -4.10 13.43 21.71
CA ALA A 325 -2.84 12.94 22.28
C ALA A 325 -2.76 11.41 22.23
N THR A 326 -3.85 10.73 22.59
CA THR A 326 -3.96 9.27 22.55
C THR A 326 -3.85 8.75 21.11
N ALA A 327 -4.53 9.37 20.16
CA ALA A 327 -4.44 8.98 18.75
C ALA A 327 -3.02 9.15 18.19
N PHE A 328 -2.32 10.26 18.50
CA PHE A 328 -0.92 10.43 18.11
C PHE A 328 0.01 9.38 18.75
N ALA A 329 -0.20 9.04 20.01
CA ALA A 329 0.57 7.99 20.69
C ALA A 329 0.39 6.62 20.02
N ILE A 330 -0.85 6.25 19.67
CA ILE A 330 -1.15 5.02 18.93
C ILE A 330 -0.45 5.02 17.57
N LEU A 331 -0.59 6.10 16.80
CA LEU A 331 0.02 6.20 15.46
C LEU A 331 1.55 6.13 15.49
N PHE A 332 2.18 6.63 16.55
CA PHE A 332 3.61 6.47 16.81
C PHE A 332 3.97 5.02 17.14
N LEU A 333 3.31 4.41 18.14
CA LEU A 333 3.57 3.03 18.58
C LEU A 333 3.33 2.02 17.45
N ALA A 334 2.35 2.29 16.60
CA ALA A 334 2.04 1.48 15.44
C ALA A 334 3.07 1.62 14.30
N ARG A 335 3.99 2.59 14.37
CA ARG A 335 4.81 3.04 13.23
C ARG A 335 3.98 3.24 11.97
N SER A 336 2.88 3.97 12.13
CA SER A 336 1.82 4.05 11.12
C SER A 336 2.29 4.63 9.78
N THR A 337 3.27 5.53 9.78
CA THR A 337 3.83 6.08 8.54
C THR A 337 4.69 5.05 7.83
N GLN A 338 5.57 4.36 8.55
CA GLN A 338 6.36 3.26 7.98
C GLN A 338 5.45 2.19 7.37
N LYS A 339 4.41 1.77 8.09
CA LYS A 339 3.40 0.84 7.58
C LYS A 339 2.80 1.35 6.25
N SER A 340 2.44 2.63 6.17
CA SER A 340 1.84 3.23 4.96
C SER A 340 2.80 3.27 3.76
N ILE A 341 4.09 3.54 4.01
CA ILE A 341 5.14 3.50 2.99
C ILE A 341 5.28 2.07 2.45
N ARG A 342 5.40 1.08 3.34
CA ARG A 342 5.49 -0.35 2.96
C ARG A 342 4.27 -0.82 2.16
N ALA A 343 3.07 -0.44 2.61
CA ALA A 343 1.83 -0.71 1.88
C ALA A 343 1.85 -0.15 0.45
N SER A 344 2.42 1.05 0.28
CA SER A 344 2.54 1.69 -1.03
C SER A 344 3.58 1.03 -1.94
N LEU A 345 4.63 0.44 -1.35
CA LEU A 345 5.65 -0.34 -2.06
C LEU A 345 5.17 -1.76 -2.42
N GLY A 346 3.93 -2.13 -2.03
CA GLY A 346 3.40 -3.47 -2.26
C GLY A 346 3.92 -4.53 -1.29
N GLU A 347 4.66 -4.13 -0.24
CA GLU A 347 5.13 -5.02 0.81
C GLU A 347 3.97 -5.42 1.74
N GLY A 348 3.07 -6.28 1.27
CA GLY A 348 2.25 -7.23 2.04
C GLY A 348 1.42 -6.73 3.25
N THR A 349 1.43 -5.44 3.56
CA THR A 349 0.90 -4.87 4.80
C THR A 349 -0.24 -3.94 4.39
N LEU A 350 -1.47 -4.39 4.59
CA LEU A 350 -2.68 -3.61 4.32
C LEU A 350 -2.75 -2.48 5.35
N VAL A 351 -2.76 -1.23 4.88
CA VAL A 351 -2.84 -0.06 5.75
C VAL A 351 -3.96 0.84 5.28
N GLY A 352 -4.87 1.09 6.21
CA GLY A 352 -5.96 2.07 6.15
C GLY A 352 -6.93 1.81 5.02
N GLY A 353 -8.13 1.31 5.37
CA GLY A 353 -9.40 1.34 4.61
C GLY A 353 -9.44 0.79 3.17
N ARG A 354 -8.30 0.67 2.50
CA ARG A 354 -8.06 0.05 1.21
C ARG A 354 -8.45 -1.41 1.31
N GLY A 355 -9.72 -1.63 0.99
CA GLY A 355 -10.36 -2.92 1.03
C GLY A 355 -9.53 -3.95 0.28
N LEU A 356 -9.11 -4.95 1.03
CA LEU A 356 -9.38 -6.33 0.66
C LEU A 356 -10.06 -6.85 1.94
N GLN A 357 -11.40 -7.00 1.95
CA GLN A 357 -12.15 -7.61 3.06
C GLN A 357 -11.60 -9.01 3.35
N ALA A 358 -10.65 -9.12 4.28
CA ALA A 358 -10.17 -10.39 4.78
C ALA A 358 -11.05 -10.65 5.99
N ASP A 359 -11.94 -11.61 5.82
CA ASP A 359 -12.80 -12.12 6.86
C ASP A 359 -11.90 -12.72 7.97
N LEU A 360 -11.48 -11.90 8.93
CA LEU A 360 -10.62 -12.27 10.07
C LEU A 360 -11.23 -13.41 10.90
N ALA A 361 -12.52 -13.71 10.68
CA ALA A 361 -13.24 -14.85 11.23
C ALA A 361 -12.72 -16.22 10.74
N ARG A 362 -11.81 -16.29 9.76
CA ARG A 362 -11.36 -17.55 9.13
C ARG A 362 -9.91 -17.97 9.41
N MET A 363 -9.26 -17.45 10.46
CA MET A 363 -7.94 -17.95 10.88
C MET A 363 -8.05 -19.32 11.55
N LYS A 364 -7.31 -20.33 11.06
CA LYS A 364 -7.15 -21.64 11.72
C LYS A 364 -5.69 -21.89 12.13
N LEU A 365 -5.51 -22.47 13.30
CA LEU A 365 -4.22 -22.89 13.83
C LEU A 365 -3.77 -24.19 13.16
N ARG A 366 -2.64 -24.17 12.44
CA ARG A 366 -2.01 -25.39 11.89
C ARG A 366 -0.56 -25.46 12.35
N GLY A 367 -0.23 -26.45 13.18
CA GLY A 367 1.14 -26.68 13.65
C GLY A 367 1.74 -25.54 14.49
N GLY A 368 0.93 -24.83 15.28
CA GLY A 368 1.42 -23.77 16.19
C GLY A 368 1.76 -22.44 15.52
N ARG A 369 1.46 -22.27 14.22
CA ARG A 369 1.61 -21.01 13.49
C ARG A 369 0.24 -20.57 12.96
N LEU A 370 -0.09 -19.29 13.11
CA LEU A 370 -1.25 -18.68 12.47
C LEU A 370 -0.95 -18.56 10.98
N VAL A 371 -1.70 -19.29 10.15
CA VAL A 371 -1.58 -19.24 8.70
C VAL A 371 -2.81 -18.54 8.16
N ALA A 372 -2.63 -17.41 7.49
CA ALA A 372 -3.69 -16.79 6.71
C ALA A 372 -3.99 -17.69 5.50
N GLU A 373 -5.23 -18.14 5.35
CA GLU A 373 -5.68 -18.66 4.06
C GLU A 373 -5.57 -17.51 3.06
N GLN A 374 -4.71 -17.67 2.06
CA GLN A 374 -4.65 -16.74 0.93
C GLN A 374 -6.03 -16.68 0.29
N ARG A 375 -6.46 -15.48 -0.12
CA ARG A 375 -7.71 -15.35 -0.85
C ARG A 375 -7.68 -16.24 -2.09
N PRO A 376 -8.79 -16.93 -2.39
CA PRO A 376 -8.85 -17.73 -3.59
C PRO A 376 -8.68 -16.82 -4.81
N THR A 377 -7.65 -17.07 -5.63
CA THR A 377 -7.58 -16.63 -7.02
C THR A 377 -8.82 -17.14 -7.77
N GLU A 378 -9.15 -16.61 -8.95
CA GLU A 378 -10.20 -17.20 -9.82
C GLU A 378 -9.98 -18.70 -10.03
N MET A 379 -8.71 -19.14 -10.03
CA MET A 379 -8.32 -20.54 -10.04
C MET A 379 -8.71 -21.28 -8.75
N ASN A 380 -8.52 -20.68 -7.58
CA ASN A 380 -8.94 -21.29 -6.30
C ASN A 380 -10.47 -21.30 -6.14
N GLN A 381 -11.18 -20.34 -6.72
CA GLN A 381 -12.65 -20.38 -6.80
C GLN A 381 -13.11 -21.49 -7.72
N LEU A 382 -12.47 -21.64 -8.89
CA LEU A 382 -12.70 -22.77 -9.78
C LEU A 382 -12.44 -24.10 -9.07
N LEU A 383 -11.30 -24.27 -8.40
CA LEU A 383 -10.98 -25.48 -7.66
C LEU A 383 -12.03 -25.80 -6.58
N HIS A 384 -12.49 -24.80 -5.84
CA HIS A 384 -13.56 -24.97 -4.86
C HIS A 384 -14.87 -25.43 -5.52
N MET A 385 -15.28 -24.82 -6.64
CA MET A 385 -16.46 -25.24 -7.40
C MET A 385 -16.32 -26.65 -8.00
N LEU A 386 -15.11 -27.08 -8.35
CA LEU A 386 -14.85 -28.42 -8.87
C LEU A 386 -14.87 -29.50 -7.77
N GLU A 387 -14.55 -29.11 -6.54
CA GLU A 387 -14.51 -29.99 -5.37
C GLU A 387 -15.88 -30.11 -4.67
N GLU A 388 -16.73 -29.07 -4.73
CA GLU A 388 -18.09 -29.09 -4.21
C GLU A 388 -19.11 -29.50 -5.30
N THR A 389 -19.75 -30.65 -5.12
CA THR A 389 -20.77 -31.14 -6.05
C THR A 389 -22.09 -30.42 -5.85
N GLY A 390 -22.53 -29.62 -6.83
CA GLY A 390 -23.89 -29.06 -6.89
C GLY A 390 -24.05 -27.54 -6.99
N ASP A 391 -22.98 -26.79 -7.29
CA ASP A 391 -23.06 -25.33 -7.45
C ASP A 391 -23.68 -24.92 -8.81
N GLN A 392 -24.57 -23.93 -8.84
CA GLN A 392 -25.25 -23.45 -10.06
C GLN A 392 -24.26 -22.82 -11.06
N GLY A 393 -23.10 -22.32 -10.59
CA GLY A 393 -22.02 -21.83 -11.43
C GLY A 393 -21.31 -22.93 -12.23
N PHE A 394 -21.33 -24.18 -11.74
CA PHE A 394 -20.69 -25.32 -12.39
C PHE A 394 -21.31 -25.65 -13.75
N ASP A 395 -22.64 -25.66 -13.82
CA ASP A 395 -23.37 -25.91 -15.07
C ASP A 395 -23.25 -24.73 -16.05
N ALA A 396 -23.15 -23.50 -15.56
CA ALA A 396 -22.97 -22.33 -16.41
C ALA A 396 -21.60 -22.35 -17.14
N LEU A 397 -20.52 -22.67 -16.41
CA LEU A 397 -19.16 -22.77 -16.98
C LEU A 397 -18.98 -23.94 -17.96
N LEU A 398 -19.74 -25.03 -17.77
CA LEU A 398 -19.75 -26.13 -18.73
C LEU A 398 -20.39 -25.73 -20.06
N ASN A 399 -21.39 -24.83 -20.02
CA ASN A 399 -22.17 -24.43 -21.18
C ASN A 399 -21.63 -23.18 -21.91
N ASP A 400 -20.74 -22.41 -21.27
CA ASP A 400 -20.05 -21.26 -21.88
C ASP A 400 -18.51 -21.47 -21.89
N PRO A 401 -17.91 -21.78 -23.07
CA PRO A 401 -16.47 -21.99 -23.18
C PRO A 401 -15.62 -20.73 -22.98
N ASP A 402 -16.17 -19.55 -23.29
CA ASP A 402 -15.44 -18.28 -23.31
C ASP A 402 -15.49 -17.53 -21.97
N SER A 403 -16.36 -17.96 -21.04
CA SER A 403 -16.50 -17.37 -19.71
C SER A 403 -15.34 -17.71 -18.77
N LEU A 404 -14.53 -18.71 -19.09
CA LEU A 404 -13.36 -19.09 -18.31
C LEU A 404 -12.16 -18.25 -18.78
N GLN A 405 -11.82 -17.18 -18.05
CA GLN A 405 -10.62 -16.37 -18.30
C GLN A 405 -9.68 -16.51 -17.10
N LEU A 406 -8.79 -17.49 -17.14
CA LEU A 406 -7.88 -17.73 -16.02
C LEU A 406 -6.58 -16.94 -16.20
N GLY A 407 -6.15 -16.26 -15.14
CA GLY A 407 -4.82 -15.68 -15.01
C GLY A 407 -3.73 -16.74 -14.81
N GLN A 408 -2.60 -16.37 -14.19
CA GLN A 408 -1.55 -17.32 -13.85
C GLN A 408 -2.01 -18.27 -12.74
N ALA A 409 -1.67 -19.56 -12.85
CA ALA A 409 -1.85 -20.55 -11.80
C ALA A 409 -0.51 -20.87 -11.14
N GLY A 410 -0.50 -20.93 -9.80
CA GLY A 410 0.67 -21.38 -9.07
C GLY A 410 0.86 -22.90 -9.18
N PRO A 411 2.03 -23.42 -8.74
CA PRO A 411 2.35 -24.84 -8.82
C PRO A 411 1.41 -25.75 -8.02
N GLU A 412 0.78 -25.22 -6.96
CA GLU A 412 -0.18 -25.97 -6.14
C GLU A 412 -1.55 -26.08 -6.81
N GLU A 413 -2.07 -24.98 -7.38
CA GLU A 413 -3.34 -25.02 -8.10
C GLU A 413 -3.27 -25.93 -9.33
N ALA A 414 -2.18 -25.85 -10.10
CA ALA A 414 -1.96 -26.70 -11.26
C ALA A 414 -1.92 -28.19 -10.87
N ARG A 415 -1.30 -28.54 -9.74
CA ARG A 415 -1.29 -29.93 -9.23
C ARG A 415 -2.69 -30.41 -8.85
N ARG A 416 -3.52 -29.55 -8.24
CA ARG A 416 -4.90 -29.90 -7.89
C ARG A 416 -5.76 -30.13 -9.13
N LEU A 417 -5.66 -29.27 -10.15
CA LEU A 417 -6.34 -29.50 -11.43
C LEU A 417 -5.94 -30.85 -12.04
N GLN A 418 -4.65 -31.19 -12.05
CA GLN A 418 -4.18 -32.49 -12.56
C GLN A 418 -4.74 -33.68 -11.75
N GLN A 419 -4.95 -33.52 -10.45
CA GLN A 419 -5.62 -34.54 -9.62
C GLN A 419 -7.10 -34.67 -9.98
N ILE A 420 -7.80 -33.54 -10.15
CA ILE A 420 -9.21 -33.54 -10.55
C ILE A 420 -9.38 -34.20 -11.92
N VAL A 421 -8.49 -33.95 -12.89
CA VAL A 421 -8.50 -34.66 -14.19
C VAL A 421 -8.43 -36.18 -14.03
N LYS A 422 -7.79 -36.71 -12.98
CA LYS A 422 -7.65 -38.16 -12.76
C LYS A 422 -8.82 -38.79 -12.01
N SER A 423 -9.41 -38.08 -11.04
CA SER A 423 -10.36 -38.68 -10.10
C SER A 423 -11.69 -37.93 -9.95
N GLY A 424 -11.84 -36.76 -10.57
CA GLY A 424 -13.04 -35.94 -10.50
C GLY A 424 -14.22 -36.52 -11.28
N VAL A 425 -15.41 -35.95 -11.08
CA VAL A 425 -16.61 -36.26 -11.89
C VAL A 425 -16.45 -35.73 -13.34
N PRO A 426 -17.17 -36.26 -14.35
CA PRO A 426 -16.90 -35.95 -15.75
C PRO A 426 -16.87 -34.45 -16.10
N GLY A 427 -17.82 -33.66 -15.58
CA GLY A 427 -17.82 -32.20 -15.78
C GLY A 427 -16.63 -31.50 -15.13
N ALA A 428 -16.22 -31.95 -13.93
CA ALA A 428 -15.07 -31.38 -13.24
C ALA A 428 -13.74 -31.72 -13.95
N ARG A 429 -13.64 -32.93 -14.51
CA ARG A 429 -12.52 -33.32 -15.37
C ARG A 429 -12.46 -32.45 -16.61
N GLN A 430 -13.60 -32.22 -17.27
CA GLN A 430 -13.68 -31.38 -18.46
C GLN A 430 -13.20 -29.94 -18.18
N LEU A 431 -13.72 -29.29 -17.13
CA LEU A 431 -13.30 -27.93 -16.78
C LEU A 431 -11.82 -27.86 -16.35
N SER A 432 -11.32 -28.87 -15.63
CA SER A 432 -9.91 -28.93 -15.25
C SER A 432 -8.97 -29.06 -16.46
N VAL A 433 -9.38 -29.83 -17.47
CA VAL A 433 -8.67 -29.95 -18.75
C VAL A 433 -8.65 -28.60 -19.47
N ARG A 434 -9.79 -27.89 -19.53
CA ARG A 434 -9.89 -26.56 -20.14
C ARG A 434 -8.97 -25.56 -19.44
N ALA A 435 -8.99 -25.54 -18.10
CA ALA A 435 -8.15 -24.67 -17.29
C ALA A 435 -6.66 -24.92 -17.53
N LEU A 436 -6.21 -26.19 -17.51
CA LEU A 436 -4.82 -26.56 -17.78
C LEU A 436 -4.38 -26.16 -19.19
N ALA A 437 -5.26 -26.26 -20.19
CA ALA A 437 -4.95 -25.86 -21.56
C ALA A 437 -4.77 -24.33 -21.71
N GLN A 438 -5.55 -23.53 -20.97
CA GLN A 438 -5.46 -22.06 -21.00
C GLN A 438 -4.16 -21.52 -20.42
N LEU A 439 -3.50 -22.28 -19.52
CA LEU A 439 -2.18 -21.94 -18.99
C LEU A 439 -1.07 -21.98 -20.06
N ARG A 440 -1.32 -22.64 -21.21
CA ARG A 440 -0.39 -22.71 -22.36
C ARG A 440 1.01 -23.24 -22.03
N ASP A 441 1.10 -24.05 -20.98
CA ASP A 441 2.34 -24.68 -20.55
C ASP A 441 2.47 -26.10 -21.13
N LEU A 442 3.62 -26.38 -21.75
CA LEU A 442 3.94 -27.69 -22.32
C LEU A 442 4.10 -28.77 -21.24
N ASP A 443 4.33 -28.40 -19.99
CA ASP A 443 4.48 -29.33 -18.88
C ASP A 443 3.15 -30.01 -18.49
N TYR A 444 2.01 -29.46 -18.94
CA TYR A 444 0.68 -30.05 -18.71
C TYR A 444 0.19 -30.95 -19.85
N VAL A 445 0.93 -31.04 -20.96
CA VAL A 445 0.59 -31.94 -22.08
C VAL A 445 0.42 -33.40 -21.67
N PRO A 446 1.23 -34.00 -20.76
CA PRO A 446 0.98 -35.37 -20.29
C PRO A 446 -0.40 -35.56 -19.65
N THR A 447 -0.89 -34.54 -18.94
CA THR A 447 -2.23 -34.58 -18.33
C THR A 447 -3.33 -34.44 -19.39
N LEU A 448 -3.14 -33.59 -20.40
CA LEU A 448 -4.06 -33.50 -21.54
C LEU A 448 -4.10 -34.81 -22.34
N LEU A 449 -2.94 -35.47 -22.54
CA LEU A 449 -2.85 -36.79 -23.17
C LEU A 449 -3.57 -37.87 -22.34
N TYR A 450 -3.43 -37.84 -21.02
CA TYR A 450 -4.21 -38.70 -20.14
C TYR A 450 -5.72 -38.48 -20.32
N ALA A 451 -6.17 -37.22 -20.37
CA ALA A 451 -7.58 -36.88 -20.56
C ALA A 451 -8.14 -37.32 -21.93
N MET A 452 -7.31 -37.53 -22.95
CA MET A 452 -7.75 -38.14 -24.22
C MET A 452 -8.19 -39.60 -24.07
N THR A 453 -7.83 -40.27 -22.96
CA THR A 453 -8.24 -41.64 -22.66
C THR A 453 -9.55 -41.73 -21.87
N ASP A 454 -10.13 -40.59 -21.49
CA ASP A 454 -11.31 -40.50 -20.60
C ASP A 454 -12.52 -41.29 -21.16
N PRO A 455 -13.29 -41.99 -20.32
CA PRO A 455 -14.52 -42.67 -20.76
C PRO A 455 -15.62 -41.70 -21.25
N ASP A 456 -15.61 -40.44 -20.80
CA ASP A 456 -16.54 -39.41 -21.27
C ASP A 456 -15.99 -38.71 -22.52
N LYS A 457 -16.67 -38.88 -23.66
CA LYS A 457 -16.25 -38.29 -24.93
C LYS A 457 -16.12 -36.76 -24.89
N ARG A 458 -16.83 -36.07 -24.00
CA ARG A 458 -16.74 -34.60 -23.85
C ARG A 458 -15.38 -34.17 -23.32
N VAL A 459 -14.83 -34.91 -22.34
CA VAL A 459 -13.49 -34.67 -21.79
C VAL A 459 -12.43 -34.90 -22.87
N VAL A 460 -12.60 -35.93 -23.70
CA VAL A 460 -11.70 -36.22 -24.83
C VAL A 460 -11.69 -35.08 -25.85
N ARG A 461 -12.86 -34.52 -26.21
CA ARG A 461 -12.94 -33.36 -27.12
C ARG A 461 -12.24 -32.13 -26.53
N GLU A 462 -12.48 -31.85 -25.24
CA GLU A 462 -11.83 -30.74 -24.54
C GLU A 462 -10.30 -30.90 -24.52
N ALA A 463 -9.81 -32.11 -24.24
CA ALA A 463 -8.38 -32.42 -24.25
C ALA A 463 -7.77 -32.29 -25.65
N ARG A 464 -8.48 -32.74 -26.69
CA ARG A 464 -8.08 -32.59 -28.10
C ARG A 464 -7.91 -31.12 -28.46
N ASP A 465 -8.86 -30.28 -28.07
CA ASP A 465 -8.87 -28.86 -28.40
C ASP A 465 -7.83 -28.10 -27.56
N GLY A 466 -7.65 -28.49 -26.30
CA GLY A 466 -6.53 -28.03 -25.47
C GLY A 466 -5.17 -28.37 -26.08
N LEU A 467 -4.96 -29.58 -26.59
CA LEU A 467 -3.73 -29.97 -27.27
C LEU A 467 -3.50 -29.16 -28.54
N ARG A 468 -4.53 -28.91 -29.35
CA ARG A 468 -4.45 -28.01 -30.52
C ARG A 468 -4.00 -26.61 -30.13
N PHE A 469 -4.54 -26.10 -29.03
CA PHE A 469 -4.25 -24.77 -28.52
C PHE A 469 -2.83 -24.64 -27.95
N VAL A 470 -2.44 -25.51 -27.02
CA VAL A 470 -1.10 -25.52 -26.40
C VAL A 470 0.00 -25.75 -27.44
N SER A 471 -0.24 -26.62 -28.41
CA SER A 471 0.72 -26.90 -29.49
C SER A 471 0.78 -25.83 -30.58
N ARG A 472 -0.17 -24.88 -30.58
CA ARG A 472 -0.44 -23.96 -31.70
C ARG A 472 -0.67 -24.67 -33.04
N ARG A 473 -1.10 -25.93 -33.00
CA ARG A 473 -1.42 -26.76 -34.18
C ARG A 473 -2.93 -26.90 -34.29
N PHE A 474 -3.58 -25.84 -34.79
CA PHE A 474 -5.05 -25.74 -34.83
C PHE A 474 -5.74 -26.88 -35.60
N ALA A 475 -5.12 -27.41 -36.66
CA ALA A 475 -5.64 -28.59 -37.38
C ALA A 475 -5.55 -29.90 -36.57
N GLY A 476 -4.69 -29.96 -35.54
CA GLY A 476 -4.42 -31.15 -34.73
C GLY A 476 -3.98 -32.36 -35.54
N PHE A 477 -4.42 -33.54 -35.09
CA PHE A 477 -4.20 -34.84 -35.75
C PHE A 477 -5.50 -35.51 -36.22
N GLY A 478 -6.53 -34.71 -36.52
CA GLY A 478 -7.70 -35.16 -37.27
C GLY A 478 -8.74 -35.97 -36.49
N LEU A 479 -8.77 -35.91 -35.16
CA LEU A 479 -9.85 -36.53 -34.38
C LEU A 479 -11.17 -35.74 -34.57
N PRO A 480 -12.22 -36.32 -35.19
CA PRO A 480 -13.52 -35.66 -35.36
C PRO A 480 -14.28 -35.55 -34.02
N ASP A 481 -15.40 -34.83 -33.98
CA ASP A 481 -16.24 -34.70 -32.77
C ASP A 481 -16.97 -36.01 -32.44
N GLU A 482 -17.44 -36.70 -33.49
CA GLU A 482 -17.99 -38.05 -33.44
C GLU A 482 -16.90 -39.03 -33.85
N PHE A 483 -16.13 -39.49 -32.87
CA PHE A 483 -15.02 -40.42 -33.06
C PHE A 483 -15.35 -41.83 -32.54
N ASP A 484 -14.70 -42.82 -33.15
CA ASP A 484 -14.54 -44.17 -32.60
C ASP A 484 -13.21 -44.32 -31.83
N ASP A 485 -13.06 -45.43 -31.12
CA ASP A 485 -11.86 -45.69 -30.31
C ASP A 485 -10.58 -45.82 -31.14
N THR A 486 -10.67 -46.35 -32.37
CA THR A 486 -9.52 -46.48 -33.27
C THR A 486 -8.97 -45.10 -33.63
N GLN A 487 -9.87 -44.19 -34.04
CA GLN A 487 -9.53 -42.80 -34.34
C GLN A 487 -8.96 -42.07 -33.12
N ARG A 488 -9.51 -42.34 -31.92
CA ARG A 488 -9.02 -41.78 -30.65
C ARG A 488 -7.59 -42.21 -30.36
N TYR A 489 -7.30 -43.51 -30.42
CA TYR A 489 -5.97 -44.05 -30.14
C TYR A 489 -4.93 -43.59 -31.18
N ASP A 490 -5.30 -43.56 -32.46
CA ASP A 490 -4.44 -43.02 -33.52
C ASP A 490 -4.06 -41.55 -33.28
N ALA A 491 -5.01 -40.74 -32.81
CA ALA A 491 -4.75 -39.34 -32.47
C ALA A 491 -3.82 -39.21 -31.25
N ILE A 492 -4.02 -40.03 -30.21
CA ILE A 492 -3.18 -40.06 -29.01
C ILE A 492 -1.73 -40.38 -29.37
N GLU A 493 -1.49 -41.43 -30.18
CA GLU A 493 -0.13 -41.82 -30.57
C GLU A 493 0.58 -40.72 -31.38
N LYS A 494 -0.14 -40.05 -32.28
CA LYS A 494 0.40 -38.89 -33.01
C LYS A 494 0.76 -37.74 -32.07
N TRP A 495 -0.05 -37.46 -31.06
CA TRP A 495 0.26 -36.45 -30.04
C TRP A 495 1.43 -36.85 -29.14
N LYS A 496 1.57 -38.13 -28.76
CA LYS A 496 2.72 -38.64 -28.00
C LYS A 496 4.03 -38.47 -28.79
N ILE A 497 4.03 -38.84 -30.08
CA ILE A 497 5.18 -38.66 -30.98
C ILE A 497 5.54 -37.18 -31.08
N TRP A 498 4.55 -36.31 -31.28
CA TRP A 498 4.77 -34.87 -31.33
C TRP A 498 5.38 -34.32 -30.03
N TYR A 499 4.84 -34.72 -28.87
CA TYR A 499 5.33 -34.22 -27.58
C TYR A 499 6.75 -34.68 -27.30
N ARG A 500 7.09 -35.95 -27.57
CA ARG A 500 8.45 -36.48 -27.43
C ARG A 500 9.47 -35.78 -28.33
N ARG A 501 9.04 -35.27 -29.49
CA ARG A 501 9.93 -34.46 -30.35
C ARG A 501 10.28 -33.11 -29.71
N ILE A 502 9.41 -32.57 -28.87
CA ILE A 502 9.59 -31.28 -28.18
C ILE A 502 10.26 -31.48 -26.80
N ARG A 503 9.92 -32.56 -26.11
CA ARG A 503 10.47 -32.98 -24.82
C ARG A 503 11.02 -34.41 -24.93
N PRO A 504 12.25 -34.61 -25.45
CA PRO A 504 12.84 -35.93 -25.60
C PRO A 504 12.96 -36.72 -24.28
N ASP A 505 13.14 -36.00 -23.17
CA ASP A 505 13.28 -36.55 -21.82
C ASP A 505 11.94 -36.73 -21.08
N ALA A 506 10.80 -36.58 -21.78
CA ALA A 506 9.50 -36.76 -21.16
C ALA A 506 9.30 -38.21 -20.67
N PRO A 507 8.67 -38.42 -19.50
CA PRO A 507 8.37 -39.76 -19.00
C PRO A 507 7.43 -40.52 -19.93
N LEU A 508 7.29 -41.84 -19.71
CA LEU A 508 6.32 -42.67 -20.43
C LEU A 508 4.92 -42.06 -20.27
N LEU A 509 4.33 -41.68 -21.39
CA LEU A 509 3.02 -41.05 -21.47
C LEU A 509 1.94 -42.16 -21.46
N PRO A 510 0.84 -41.96 -20.72
CA PRO A 510 -0.21 -42.96 -20.52
C PRO A 510 -0.87 -43.44 -21.81
#